data_AF-R0GTF6-F1
#
_entry.id   AF-R0GTF6-F1
#
_cell.length_a   1.000
_cell.length_b   1.000
_cell.length_c   1.000
_cell.angle_alpha   90.00
_cell.angle_beta   90.00
_cell.angle_gamma   90.00
#
_symmetry.space_group_name_H-M   'P 1'
#
loop_
_entity.id
_entity.type
_entity.pdbx_description
1 polymer ?
#
loop_
_entity_poly.entity_id
_entity_poly.type
_entity_poly.pdbx_seq_one_letter_code
_entity_poly.pdbx_strand_id
1 'polypeptide(L)'
;MANNSFNNGEGEGSIDGDILESILSYLPLLDLDSACQVSKSWNRAVFFSLRRFKIVPWLFLYSQKTSPPYTMSATAMAYDPKSDSWTELKSTSSSSVQHVSVARSSHSTLLYALSPAGLSFSIDAFHLTWRHVAPPRVWRVDPIVAVVGRSLIVAGGVCDFEEDRFAVEIFDVGSDDGAWERCESMPDFLYGSASSTWLSVAVCSEKMYVTEKRSGVACSFDPETKSWTKLLELCPGGCRLYSRSIGFSGESLIMAGITGGEDNPTGIELWKVIVSDESPMDARFESIGSMPRACFDKLRRADSDWPLTTITFNAVGDMVYIHDAAENGGEIVAAEIEGGKLCKWRTLPNADAILNKSHAAERVIVACSNVGFSDLKFAFKNNLSFST
;
A
#
# COMPACT_ATOMS: atom_id res chain seq x y z
N MET A 1 -35.74 41.11 56.71
CA MET A 1 -34.65 40.13 56.89
C MET A 1 -34.42 39.47 55.54
N ALA A 2 -33.22 39.62 55.00
CA ALA A 2 -32.85 39.21 53.65
C ALA A 2 -32.57 37.70 53.60
N ASN A 3 -33.19 37.00 52.64
CA ASN A 3 -32.79 35.66 52.24
C ASN A 3 -31.68 35.78 51.19
N ASN A 4 -30.45 35.47 51.57
CA ASN A 4 -29.35 35.27 50.64
C ASN A 4 -29.49 33.87 50.02
N SER A 5 -29.99 33.80 48.79
CA SER A 5 -29.75 32.63 47.94
C SER A 5 -28.32 32.72 47.40
N PHE A 6 -27.43 31.88 47.93
CA PHE A 6 -26.15 31.60 47.30
C PHE A 6 -26.42 30.86 45.98
N ASN A 7 -26.33 31.61 44.89
CA ASN A 7 -26.34 31.05 43.55
C ASN A 7 -24.91 30.59 43.23
N ASN A 8 -24.57 29.38 43.67
CA ASN A 8 -23.36 28.69 43.20
C ASN A 8 -23.62 28.20 41.77
N GLY A 9 -23.53 29.13 40.81
CA GLY A 9 -23.32 28.78 39.42
C GLY A 9 -21.88 28.34 39.26
N GLU A 10 -21.59 27.07 39.54
CA GLU A 10 -20.42 26.42 38.96
C GLU A 10 -20.60 26.49 37.45
N GLY A 11 -19.94 27.46 36.83
CA GLY A 11 -19.88 27.54 35.38
C GLY A 11 -19.15 26.30 34.89
N GLU A 12 -19.90 25.31 34.39
CA GLU A 12 -19.35 24.29 33.52
C GLU A 12 -18.55 25.03 32.43
N GLY A 13 -17.23 24.90 32.48
CA GLY A 13 -16.34 25.54 31.51
C GLY A 13 -16.63 24.96 30.13
N SER A 14 -17.47 25.64 29.35
CA SER A 14 -17.69 25.26 27.96
C SER A 14 -16.42 25.54 27.18
N ILE A 15 -15.77 24.50 26.67
CA ILE A 15 -14.68 24.64 25.71
C ILE A 15 -15.25 25.30 24.46
N ASP A 16 -14.60 26.37 24.00
CA ASP A 16 -15.00 27.06 22.77
C ASP A 16 -14.87 26.11 21.56
N GLY A 17 -15.78 26.24 20.60
CA GLY A 17 -15.91 25.30 19.48
C GLY A 17 -14.64 25.21 18.63
N ASP A 18 -13.98 26.34 18.41
CA ASP A 18 -12.72 26.43 17.67
C ASP A 18 -11.55 25.74 18.39
N ILE A 19 -11.47 25.87 19.72
CA ILE A 19 -10.50 25.19 20.56
C ILE A 19 -10.75 23.68 20.51
N LEU A 20 -12.00 23.25 20.64
CA LEU A 20 -12.37 21.84 20.56
C LEU A 20 -12.02 21.25 19.19
N GLU A 21 -12.36 21.93 18.10
CA GLU A 21 -11.98 21.54 16.73
C GLU A 21 -10.46 21.41 16.57
N SER A 22 -9.70 22.33 17.15
CA SER A 22 -8.24 22.31 17.13
C SER A 22 -7.69 21.09 17.87
N ILE A 23 -8.15 20.84 19.10
CA ILE A 23 -7.73 19.67 19.91
C ILE A 23 -8.00 18.37 19.14
N LEU A 24 -9.22 18.21 18.62
CA LEU A 24 -9.63 17.00 17.89
C LEU A 24 -8.80 16.78 16.62
N SER A 25 -8.33 17.85 15.96
CA SER A 25 -7.49 17.71 14.76
C SER A 25 -6.14 17.01 15.01
N TYR A 26 -5.66 17.00 16.27
CA TYR A 26 -4.43 16.31 16.67
C TYR A 26 -4.64 14.88 17.18
N LEU A 27 -5.88 14.45 17.44
CA LEU A 27 -6.13 13.10 17.94
C LEU A 27 -6.00 12.03 16.86
N PRO A 28 -5.55 10.80 17.20
CA PRO A 28 -5.66 9.63 16.34
C PRO A 28 -7.07 9.42 15.79
N LEU A 29 -7.18 8.85 14.60
CA LEU A 29 -8.47 8.69 13.92
C LEU A 29 -9.44 7.81 14.73
N LEU A 30 -8.92 6.79 15.44
CA LEU A 30 -9.71 5.89 16.29
C LEU A 30 -10.42 6.62 17.43
N ASP A 31 -9.76 7.61 18.04
CA ASP A 31 -10.30 8.35 19.19
C ASP A 31 -11.43 9.30 18.77
N LEU A 32 -11.44 9.72 17.49
CA LEU A 32 -12.50 10.58 16.94
C LEU A 32 -13.87 9.88 16.89
N ASP A 33 -13.90 8.55 16.82
CA ASP A 33 -15.16 7.81 16.85
C ASP A 33 -15.88 7.98 18.19
N SER A 34 -15.12 7.80 19.28
CA SER A 34 -15.63 7.96 20.63
C SER A 34 -15.97 9.42 20.93
N ALA A 35 -15.14 10.36 20.47
CA ALA A 35 -15.41 11.80 20.56
C ALA A 35 -16.76 12.19 19.91
N CYS A 36 -17.11 11.58 18.76
CA CYS A 36 -18.38 11.84 18.08
C CYS A 36 -19.62 11.47 18.88
N GLN A 37 -19.49 10.59 19.88
CA GLN A 37 -20.60 10.06 20.67
C GLN A 37 -20.87 10.87 21.94
N VAL A 38 -19.97 11.79 22.32
CA VAL A 38 -20.06 12.57 23.56
C VAL A 38 -21.27 13.52 23.56
N SER A 39 -21.42 14.33 22.50
CA SER A 39 -22.52 15.29 22.36
C SER A 39 -22.67 15.79 20.92
N LYS A 40 -23.76 16.50 20.62
CA LYS A 40 -23.95 17.16 19.31
C LYS A 40 -22.86 18.18 18.98
N SER A 41 -22.36 18.90 20.00
CA SER A 41 -21.28 19.88 19.82
C SER A 41 -19.97 19.20 19.45
N TRP A 42 -19.61 18.14 20.17
CA TRP A 42 -18.42 17.32 19.89
C TRP A 42 -18.50 16.64 18.53
N ASN A 43 -19.66 16.07 18.19
CA ASN A 43 -19.90 15.50 16.87
C ASN A 43 -19.60 16.52 15.75
N ARG A 44 -20.17 17.72 15.88
CA ARG A 44 -19.94 18.82 14.92
C ARG A 44 -18.46 19.21 14.86
N ALA A 45 -17.80 19.33 16.02
CA ALA A 45 -16.38 19.67 16.10
C ALA A 45 -15.48 18.60 15.47
N VAL A 46 -15.80 17.30 15.63
CA VAL A 46 -15.08 16.22 14.94
C VAL A 46 -15.19 16.43 13.43
N PHE A 47 -16.40 16.59 12.88
CA PHE A 47 -16.57 16.77 11.43
C PHE A 47 -15.89 18.03 10.88
N PHE A 48 -15.77 19.10 11.67
CA PHE A 48 -14.96 20.25 11.27
C PHE A 48 -13.46 19.98 11.36
N SER A 49 -13.00 19.29 12.41
CA SER A 49 -11.60 18.90 12.56
C SER A 49 -11.12 18.00 11.42
N LEU A 50 -12.01 17.12 10.90
CA LEU A 50 -11.73 16.26 9.76
C LEU A 50 -11.36 17.04 8.48
N ARG A 51 -11.83 18.29 8.34
CA ARG A 51 -11.44 19.16 7.20
C ARG A 51 -9.98 19.61 7.27
N ARG A 52 -9.41 19.64 8.47
CA ARG A 52 -7.99 19.97 8.73
C ARG A 52 -7.14 18.73 8.97
N PHE A 53 -7.78 17.55 8.99
CA PHE A 53 -7.10 16.30 9.28
C PHE A 53 -6.28 15.88 8.06
N LYS A 54 -4.96 15.88 8.23
CA LYS A 54 -4.05 15.29 7.24
C LYS A 54 -4.20 13.78 7.30
N ILE A 55 -4.71 13.16 6.23
CA ILE A 55 -4.76 11.69 6.13
C ILE A 55 -3.33 11.20 5.93
N VAL A 56 -2.88 10.37 6.87
CA VAL A 56 -1.59 9.69 6.79
C VAL A 56 -1.89 8.21 6.57
N PRO A 57 -1.40 7.60 5.48
CA PRO A 57 -1.77 6.22 5.14
C PRO A 57 -1.26 5.22 6.17
N TRP A 58 -2.13 4.30 6.56
CA TRP A 58 -1.85 3.24 7.50
C TRP A 58 -1.15 2.07 6.81
N LEU A 59 -0.36 1.32 7.57
CA LEU A 59 0.28 0.10 7.11
C LEU A 59 -0.44 -1.11 7.72
N PHE A 60 -0.73 -2.11 6.90
CA PHE A 60 -1.44 -3.32 7.29
C PHE A 60 -0.58 -4.55 7.05
N LEU A 61 -0.63 -5.47 8.02
CA LEU A 61 0.00 -6.79 7.95
C LEU A 61 -1.07 -7.85 8.13
N TYR A 62 -1.27 -8.62 7.06
CA TYR A 62 -2.20 -9.72 7.01
C TYR A 62 -1.43 -11.04 7.02
N SER A 63 -1.96 -12.05 7.71
CA SER A 63 -1.40 -13.40 7.68
C SER A 63 -2.31 -14.33 6.88
N GLN A 64 -1.73 -15.20 6.05
CA GLN A 64 -2.47 -16.24 5.32
C GLN A 64 -1.78 -17.58 5.49
N LYS A 65 -2.53 -18.67 5.61
CA LYS A 65 -1.97 -20.03 5.62
C LYS A 65 -1.22 -20.32 4.32
N THR A 66 -0.06 -20.97 4.43
CA THR A 66 0.76 -21.40 3.28
C THR A 66 0.28 -22.69 2.63
N SER A 67 -0.62 -23.43 3.29
CA SER A 67 -1.21 -24.67 2.78
C SER A 67 -2.72 -24.53 2.56
N PRO A 68 -3.29 -25.23 1.55
CA PRO A 68 -4.74 -25.29 1.37
C PRO A 68 -5.48 -25.81 2.62
N PRO A 69 -6.66 -25.26 2.95
CA PRO A 69 -7.30 -24.11 2.33
C PRO A 69 -6.55 -22.80 2.65
N TYR A 70 -6.30 -21.96 1.62
CA TYR A 70 -5.55 -20.70 1.73
C TYR A 70 -6.40 -19.61 2.39
N THR A 71 -6.54 -19.70 3.70
CA THR A 71 -7.41 -18.84 4.49
C THR A 71 -6.63 -17.66 5.07
N MET A 72 -7.13 -16.43 4.86
CA MET A 72 -6.63 -15.26 5.59
C MET A 72 -7.02 -15.36 7.07
N SER A 73 -6.08 -14.98 7.94
CA SER A 73 -6.32 -14.96 9.38
C SER A 73 -7.43 -13.97 9.72
N ALA A 74 -8.23 -14.30 10.73
CA ALA A 74 -9.22 -13.39 11.27
C ALA A 74 -8.58 -12.20 12.02
N THR A 75 -7.27 -12.28 12.27
CA THR A 75 -6.48 -11.20 12.87
C THR A 75 -5.49 -10.61 11.87
N ALA A 76 -5.34 -9.30 11.93
CA ALA A 76 -4.35 -8.54 11.19
C ALA A 76 -3.76 -7.44 12.10
N MET A 77 -2.64 -6.85 11.71
CA MET A 77 -2.06 -5.71 12.41
C MET A 77 -2.18 -4.46 11.56
N ALA A 78 -2.57 -3.34 12.16
CA ALA A 78 -2.56 -2.03 11.55
C ALA A 78 -1.63 -1.10 12.33
N TYR A 79 -0.73 -0.43 11.63
CA TYR A 79 0.09 0.63 12.19
C TYR A 79 -0.51 1.98 11.83
N ASP A 80 -0.87 2.76 12.85
CA ASP A 80 -1.32 4.14 12.71
C ASP A 80 -0.11 5.09 12.90
N PRO A 81 0.34 5.79 11.84
CA PRO A 81 1.48 6.71 11.94
C PRO A 81 1.25 7.90 12.86
N LYS A 82 -0.01 8.23 13.15
CA LYS A 82 -0.38 9.36 14.00
C LYS A 82 -0.25 9.02 15.49
N SER A 83 -0.61 7.80 15.89
CA SER A 83 -0.38 7.30 17.25
C SER A 83 0.99 6.65 17.43
N ASP A 84 1.72 6.38 16.34
CA ASP A 84 3.02 5.68 16.33
C ASP A 84 2.90 4.28 16.97
N SER A 85 1.74 3.62 16.79
CA SER A 85 1.42 2.36 17.46
C SER A 85 0.83 1.32 16.51
N TRP A 86 1.15 0.07 16.79
CA TRP A 86 0.46 -1.08 16.20
C TRP A 86 -0.85 -1.33 16.95
N THR A 87 -1.89 -1.69 16.20
CA THR A 87 -3.22 -2.04 16.70
C THR A 87 -3.62 -3.36 16.05
N GLU A 88 -4.08 -4.31 16.86
CA GLU A 88 -4.61 -5.57 16.36
C GLU A 88 -6.03 -5.35 15.83
N LEU A 89 -6.24 -5.77 14.59
CA LEU A 89 -7.54 -5.83 13.92
C LEU A 89 -8.12 -7.23 14.09
N LYS A 90 -9.32 -7.31 14.67
CA LYS A 90 -10.06 -8.58 14.82
C LYS A 90 -11.33 -8.52 14.02
N SER A 91 -11.40 -9.34 12.97
CA SER A 91 -12.64 -9.55 12.25
C SER A 91 -13.47 -10.61 12.96
N THR A 92 -14.65 -10.23 13.44
CA THR A 92 -15.60 -11.17 14.06
C THR A 92 -16.59 -11.76 13.05
N SER A 93 -16.53 -11.32 11.79
CA SER A 93 -17.28 -11.97 10.71
C SER A 93 -16.68 -13.35 10.46
N SER A 94 -17.44 -14.39 10.81
CA SER A 94 -17.04 -15.79 10.77
C SER A 94 -16.77 -16.36 9.37
N SER A 95 -16.92 -15.56 8.31
CA SER A 95 -16.54 -15.94 6.96
C SER A 95 -15.06 -15.61 6.76
N SER A 96 -14.18 -16.48 7.23
CA SER A 96 -12.80 -16.47 6.77
C SER A 96 -12.86 -16.54 5.23
N VAL A 97 -12.40 -15.50 4.53
CA VAL A 97 -12.46 -15.49 3.07
C VAL A 97 -11.61 -16.66 2.59
N GLN A 98 -12.29 -17.68 2.06
CA GLN A 98 -11.62 -18.84 1.51
C GLN A 98 -11.11 -18.43 0.14
N HIS A 99 -9.83 -18.11 0.09
CA HIS A 99 -9.18 -17.92 -1.20
C HIS A 99 -8.83 -19.29 -1.77
N VAL A 100 -9.09 -19.44 -3.06
CA VAL A 100 -8.66 -20.62 -3.82
C VAL A 100 -7.13 -20.61 -4.01
N SER A 101 -6.48 -19.48 -3.70
CA SER A 101 -5.04 -19.29 -3.88
C SER A 101 -4.43 -18.28 -2.91
N VAL A 102 -3.11 -18.15 -3.01
CA VAL A 102 -2.30 -17.18 -2.29
C VAL A 102 -2.74 -15.75 -2.61
N ALA A 103 -3.01 -14.98 -1.56
CA ALA A 103 -3.24 -13.55 -1.65
C ALA A 103 -1.91 -12.79 -1.79
N ARG A 104 -1.91 -11.77 -2.62
CA ARG A 104 -0.76 -10.93 -2.98
C ARG A 104 -1.16 -9.46 -2.99
N SER A 105 -0.16 -8.60 -2.94
CA SER A 105 -0.26 -7.18 -3.27
C SER A 105 0.71 -6.88 -4.41
N SER A 106 0.19 -6.32 -5.50
CA SER A 106 0.99 -5.90 -6.67
C SER A 106 1.34 -4.41 -6.59
N HIS A 107 0.47 -3.63 -5.94
CA HIS A 107 0.68 -2.25 -5.57
C HIS A 107 -0.10 -1.97 -4.27
N SER A 108 0.26 -0.87 -3.62
CA SER A 108 0.04 -0.64 -2.19
C SER A 108 -1.39 -0.80 -1.66
N THR A 109 -2.39 -0.43 -2.47
CA THR A 109 -3.80 -0.33 -2.03
C THR A 109 -4.67 -1.49 -2.51
N LEU A 110 -4.08 -2.53 -3.10
CA LEU A 110 -4.80 -3.68 -3.67
C LEU A 110 -4.32 -4.98 -3.05
N LEU A 111 -5.27 -5.79 -2.59
CA LEU A 111 -5.07 -7.21 -2.35
C LEU A 111 -5.80 -8.04 -3.40
N TYR A 112 -5.18 -9.12 -3.87
CA TYR A 112 -5.80 -10.04 -4.82
C TYR A 112 -5.34 -11.49 -4.61
N ALA A 113 -6.19 -12.43 -5.03
CA ALA A 113 -5.89 -13.86 -5.10
C ALA A 113 -6.37 -14.40 -6.45
N LEU A 114 -5.45 -14.93 -7.25
CA LEU A 114 -5.73 -15.47 -8.60
C LEU A 114 -5.63 -17.00 -8.59
N SER A 115 -6.65 -17.66 -9.12
CA SER A 115 -6.71 -19.12 -9.31
C SER A 115 -7.29 -19.46 -10.68
N PRO A 116 -7.13 -20.70 -11.18
CA PRO A 116 -7.73 -21.08 -12.47
C PRO A 116 -9.26 -20.96 -12.49
N ALA A 117 -9.90 -20.94 -11.32
CA ALA A 117 -11.35 -20.86 -11.17
C ALA A 117 -11.89 -19.43 -11.03
N GLY A 118 -11.02 -18.44 -10.77
CA GLY A 118 -11.47 -17.07 -10.50
C GLY A 118 -10.39 -16.16 -9.98
N LEU A 119 -10.67 -14.85 -10.04
CA LEU A 119 -9.88 -13.79 -9.43
C LEU A 119 -10.69 -13.15 -8.30
N SER A 120 -10.08 -13.07 -7.13
CA SER A 120 -10.64 -12.35 -5.98
C SER A 120 -9.80 -11.11 -5.69
N PHE A 121 -10.42 -9.98 -5.39
CA PHE A 121 -9.68 -8.76 -5.07
C PHE A 121 -10.42 -7.87 -4.07
N SER A 122 -9.66 -7.02 -3.38
CA SER A 122 -10.16 -6.02 -2.45
C SER A 122 -9.38 -4.71 -2.59
N ILE A 123 -10.12 -3.60 -2.60
CA ILE A 123 -9.61 -2.23 -2.78
C ILE A 123 -10.06 -1.27 -1.68
N ASP A 124 -10.87 -1.73 -0.73
CA ASP A 124 -11.27 -0.91 0.42
C ASP A 124 -10.12 -0.79 1.42
N ALA A 125 -10.09 0.30 2.20
CA ALA A 125 -8.94 0.66 3.02
C ALA A 125 -8.50 -0.42 4.02
N PHE A 126 -9.44 -1.23 4.54
CA PHE A 126 -9.17 -2.30 5.51
C PHE A 126 -9.19 -3.70 4.89
N HIS A 127 -9.43 -3.79 3.58
CA HIS A 127 -9.61 -5.02 2.82
C HIS A 127 -10.67 -5.98 3.39
N LEU A 128 -11.79 -5.42 3.84
CA LEU A 128 -12.92 -6.16 4.42
C LEU A 128 -13.86 -6.72 3.36
N THR A 129 -13.93 -6.06 2.20
CA THR A 129 -14.83 -6.44 1.10
C THR A 129 -14.01 -7.08 -0.01
N TRP A 130 -14.26 -8.37 -0.23
CA TRP A 130 -13.66 -9.12 -1.33
C TRP A 130 -14.68 -9.30 -2.44
N ARG A 131 -14.28 -8.93 -3.65
CA ARG A 131 -15.04 -9.17 -4.87
C ARG A 131 -14.48 -10.39 -5.57
N HIS A 132 -15.37 -11.21 -6.10
CA HIS A 132 -15.03 -12.44 -6.80
C HIS A 132 -15.54 -12.33 -8.24
N VAL A 133 -14.65 -12.47 -9.20
CA VAL A 133 -14.97 -12.41 -10.63
C VAL A 133 -14.46 -13.65 -11.33
N ALA A 134 -14.99 -13.91 -12.54
CA ALA A 134 -14.47 -14.94 -13.42
C ALA A 134 -12.96 -14.78 -13.62
N PRO A 135 -12.20 -15.86 -13.87
CA PRO A 135 -10.76 -15.75 -14.10
C PRO A 135 -10.49 -15.00 -15.43
N PRO A 136 -9.32 -14.36 -15.57
CA PRO A 136 -8.84 -13.90 -16.88
C PRO A 136 -8.84 -15.03 -17.89
N ARG A 137 -8.95 -14.70 -19.18
CA ARG A 137 -9.05 -15.70 -20.27
C ARG A 137 -7.73 -16.45 -20.43
N VAL A 138 -6.61 -15.81 -20.12
CA VAL A 138 -5.29 -16.43 -20.14
C VAL A 138 -4.87 -16.78 -18.72
N TRP A 139 -4.65 -18.07 -18.49
CA TRP A 139 -4.10 -18.56 -17.22
C TRP A 139 -2.63 -18.17 -17.07
N ARG A 140 -2.27 -17.74 -15.85
CA ARG A 140 -0.96 -17.18 -15.54
C ARG A 140 -0.68 -17.28 -14.04
N VAL A 141 0.57 -17.52 -13.70
CA VAL A 141 1.08 -17.46 -12.33
C VAL A 141 1.85 -16.17 -12.15
N ASP A 142 1.67 -15.52 -11.00
CA ASP A 142 2.42 -14.31 -10.64
C ASP A 142 2.31 -13.13 -11.63
N PRO A 143 1.11 -12.78 -12.13
CA PRO A 143 0.96 -11.58 -12.96
C PRO A 143 0.99 -10.30 -12.13
N ILE A 144 1.21 -9.19 -12.82
CA ILE A 144 0.87 -7.86 -12.31
C ILE A 144 -0.65 -7.76 -12.25
N VAL A 145 -1.16 -7.27 -11.12
CA VAL A 145 -2.57 -6.88 -10.99
C VAL A 145 -2.65 -5.44 -10.50
N ALA A 146 -3.36 -4.59 -11.23
CA ALA A 146 -3.50 -3.17 -10.90
C ALA A 146 -4.94 -2.69 -11.06
N VAL A 147 -5.31 -1.63 -10.35
CA VAL A 147 -6.61 -0.99 -10.51
C VAL A 147 -6.39 0.48 -10.83
N VAL A 148 -6.69 0.87 -12.06
CA VAL A 148 -6.57 2.25 -12.55
C VAL A 148 -7.99 2.77 -12.78
N GLY A 149 -8.45 3.71 -11.94
CA GLY A 149 -9.84 4.17 -11.98
C GLY A 149 -10.82 3.00 -11.78
N ARG A 150 -11.58 2.67 -12.84
CA ARG A 150 -12.53 1.54 -12.86
C ARG A 150 -11.96 0.26 -13.48
N SER A 151 -10.73 0.29 -13.93
CA SER A 151 -10.14 -0.78 -14.72
C SER A 151 -9.24 -1.66 -13.87
N LEU A 152 -9.66 -2.91 -13.66
CA LEU A 152 -8.80 -3.96 -13.11
C LEU A 152 -7.98 -4.56 -14.25
N ILE A 153 -6.67 -4.40 -14.19
CA ILE A 153 -5.72 -4.81 -15.22
C ILE A 153 -4.93 -6.01 -14.70
N VAL A 154 -4.81 -7.03 -15.53
CA VAL A 154 -3.96 -8.20 -15.29
C VAL A 154 -2.98 -8.30 -16.45
N ALA A 155 -1.68 -8.21 -16.16
CA ALA A 155 -0.63 -8.17 -17.17
C ALA A 155 0.51 -9.15 -16.84
N GLY A 156 1.02 -9.83 -17.88
CA GLY A 156 2.19 -10.71 -17.77
C GLY A 156 1.94 -11.96 -16.93
N GLY A 157 2.96 -12.39 -16.18
CA GLY A 157 2.98 -13.64 -15.43
C GLY A 157 3.66 -14.79 -16.18
N VAL A 158 3.90 -15.87 -15.47
CA VAL A 158 4.46 -17.11 -16.01
C VAL A 158 3.33 -18.02 -16.47
N CYS A 159 3.39 -18.47 -17.72
CA CYS A 159 2.51 -19.53 -18.23
C CYS A 159 3.34 -20.54 -19.04
N ASP A 160 3.25 -21.81 -18.65
CA ASP A 160 3.97 -22.91 -19.32
C ASP A 160 3.16 -23.53 -20.46
N PHE A 161 1.86 -23.19 -20.58
CA PHE A 161 0.91 -23.91 -21.43
C PHE A 161 0.29 -23.05 -22.54
N GLU A 162 0.35 -21.72 -22.44
CA GLU A 162 -0.21 -20.78 -23.41
C GLU A 162 0.91 -20.03 -24.14
N GLU A 163 0.75 -19.82 -25.45
CA GLU A 163 1.74 -19.10 -26.26
C GLU A 163 1.84 -17.61 -25.90
N ASP A 164 0.85 -17.08 -25.17
CA ASP A 164 0.62 -15.67 -24.94
C ASP A 164 1.01 -15.19 -23.54
N ARG A 165 2.30 -15.33 -23.22
CA ARG A 165 2.88 -14.96 -21.92
C ARG A 165 2.82 -13.45 -21.58
N PHE A 166 2.49 -12.60 -22.55
CA PHE A 166 2.41 -11.14 -22.43
C PHE A 166 1.00 -10.59 -22.53
N ALA A 167 0.00 -11.48 -22.46
CA ALA A 167 -1.39 -11.10 -22.45
C ALA A 167 -1.65 -9.99 -21.42
N VAL A 168 -2.33 -8.94 -21.84
CA VAL A 168 -2.88 -7.93 -20.95
C VAL A 168 -4.39 -8.04 -21.07
N GLU A 169 -5.05 -8.16 -19.93
CA GLU A 169 -6.50 -8.26 -19.85
C GLU A 169 -7.04 -7.22 -18.87
N ILE A 170 -8.19 -6.64 -19.21
CA ILE A 170 -8.84 -5.59 -18.44
C ILE A 170 -10.27 -6.01 -18.10
N PHE A 171 -10.71 -5.63 -16.90
CA PHE A 171 -12.06 -5.87 -16.40
C PHE A 171 -12.61 -4.58 -15.79
N ASP A 172 -13.84 -4.19 -16.18
CA ASP A 172 -14.52 -3.04 -15.58
C ASP A 172 -15.09 -3.42 -14.21
N VAL A 173 -14.45 -2.88 -13.16
CA VAL A 173 -14.84 -3.05 -11.76
C VAL A 173 -16.25 -2.49 -11.51
N GLY A 174 -16.77 -1.58 -12.32
CA GLY A 174 -18.14 -1.07 -12.17
C GLY A 174 -19.23 -1.99 -12.73
N SER A 175 -18.87 -3.07 -13.43
CA SER A 175 -19.82 -4.02 -14.02
C SER A 175 -19.84 -5.32 -13.22
N ASP A 176 -21.02 -5.72 -12.73
CA ASP A 176 -21.17 -7.00 -12.02
C ASP A 176 -21.14 -8.20 -12.98
N ASP A 177 -21.54 -8.00 -14.24
CA ASP A 177 -21.51 -9.01 -15.32
C ASP A 177 -20.39 -8.73 -16.35
N GLY A 178 -19.35 -8.00 -15.94
CA GLY A 178 -18.23 -7.64 -16.80
C GLY A 178 -17.54 -8.86 -17.41
N ALA A 179 -17.07 -8.72 -18.65
CA ALA A 179 -16.22 -9.72 -19.29
C ALA A 179 -14.78 -9.21 -19.35
N TRP A 180 -13.82 -10.14 -19.25
CA TRP A 180 -12.42 -9.83 -19.50
C TRP A 180 -12.22 -9.47 -20.98
N GLU A 181 -11.64 -8.29 -21.21
CA GLU A 181 -11.25 -7.84 -22.53
C GLU A 181 -9.73 -7.90 -22.69
N ARG A 182 -9.28 -8.30 -23.88
CA ARG A 182 -7.87 -8.37 -24.21
C ARG A 182 -7.37 -7.03 -24.73
N CYS A 183 -6.19 -6.61 -24.28
CA CYS A 183 -5.54 -5.36 -24.68
C CYS A 183 -4.25 -5.63 -25.48
N GLU A 184 -3.54 -4.55 -25.81
CA GLU A 184 -2.17 -4.65 -26.32
C GLU A 184 -1.28 -5.43 -25.35
N SER A 185 -0.53 -6.40 -25.88
CA SER A 185 0.37 -7.23 -25.08
C SER A 185 1.51 -6.42 -24.48
N MET A 186 2.08 -6.88 -23.37
CA MET A 186 3.22 -6.20 -22.76
C MET A 186 4.38 -6.08 -23.75
N PRO A 187 5.17 -4.99 -23.70
CA PRO A 187 6.29 -4.79 -24.60
C PRO A 187 7.34 -5.90 -24.54
N ASP A 188 7.90 -6.27 -25.70
CA ASP A 188 8.84 -7.38 -25.87
C ASP A 188 10.12 -7.28 -25.01
N PHE A 189 10.54 -6.08 -24.61
CA PHE A 189 11.74 -5.93 -23.76
C PHE A 189 11.53 -6.48 -22.35
N LEU A 190 10.28 -6.67 -21.91
CA LEU A 190 9.95 -7.33 -20.64
C LEU A 190 9.92 -8.86 -20.78
N TYR A 191 10.34 -9.41 -21.92
CA TYR A 191 10.15 -10.84 -22.21
C TYR A 191 10.75 -11.77 -21.16
N GLY A 192 11.96 -11.46 -20.69
CA GLY A 192 12.65 -12.25 -19.67
C GLY A 192 12.13 -12.04 -18.24
N SER A 193 11.24 -11.07 -18.02
CA SER A 193 10.89 -10.55 -16.69
C SER A 193 9.39 -10.35 -16.51
N ALA A 194 8.54 -11.11 -17.21
CA ALA A 194 7.08 -10.90 -17.21
C ALA A 194 6.38 -11.11 -15.85
N SER A 195 7.06 -11.70 -14.87
CA SER A 195 6.49 -12.01 -13.55
C SER A 195 6.58 -10.82 -12.59
N SER A 196 5.59 -10.70 -11.70
CA SER A 196 5.54 -9.62 -10.69
C SER A 196 6.76 -9.61 -9.76
N THR A 197 7.45 -10.75 -9.62
CA THR A 197 8.71 -10.85 -8.88
C THR A 197 9.79 -9.91 -9.44
N TRP A 198 9.87 -9.79 -10.76
CA TRP A 198 10.89 -9.01 -11.48
C TRP A 198 10.45 -7.59 -11.82
N LEU A 199 9.16 -7.29 -11.66
CA LEU A 199 8.56 -6.03 -12.04
C LEU A 199 8.16 -5.24 -10.80
N SER A 200 8.25 -3.92 -10.88
CA SER A 200 7.66 -3.01 -9.91
C SER A 200 6.58 -2.19 -10.58
N VAL A 201 5.48 -1.96 -9.87
CA VAL A 201 4.25 -1.39 -10.41
C VAL A 201 3.84 -0.20 -9.58
N ALA A 202 3.50 0.90 -10.25
CA ALA A 202 2.95 2.09 -9.65
C ALA A 202 1.68 2.51 -10.39
N VAL A 203 0.69 3.00 -9.67
CA VAL A 203 -0.61 3.35 -10.26
C VAL A 203 -0.97 4.78 -9.87
N CYS A 204 -1.37 5.58 -10.86
CA CYS A 204 -2.09 6.83 -10.64
C CYS A 204 -3.55 6.70 -11.11
N SER A 205 -4.32 7.78 -11.05
CA SER A 205 -5.73 7.79 -11.49
C SER A 205 -5.92 7.43 -12.96
N GLU A 206 -4.90 7.64 -13.80
CA GLU A 206 -5.01 7.55 -15.25
C GLU A 206 -4.27 6.35 -15.84
N LYS A 207 -3.12 5.97 -15.27
CA LYS A 207 -2.20 5.00 -15.89
C LYS A 207 -1.58 4.06 -14.86
N MET A 208 -1.22 2.88 -15.34
CA MET A 208 -0.34 1.94 -14.64
C MET A 208 1.07 2.09 -15.19
N TYR A 209 2.06 2.25 -14.32
CA TYR A 209 3.48 2.26 -14.66
C TYR A 209 4.10 0.93 -14.25
N VAL A 210 4.96 0.38 -15.10
CA VAL A 210 5.67 -0.87 -14.87
C VAL A 210 7.14 -0.64 -15.15
N THR A 211 8.01 -1.12 -14.26
CA THR A 211 9.45 -1.14 -14.49
C THR A 211 10.05 -2.50 -14.17
N GLU A 212 11.02 -2.93 -14.97
CA GLU A 212 11.85 -4.09 -14.65
C GLU A 212 12.93 -3.68 -13.65
N LYS A 213 12.94 -4.34 -12.49
CA LYS A 213 13.67 -3.85 -11.31
C LYS A 213 15.18 -3.70 -11.56
N ARG A 214 15.80 -4.61 -12.32
CA ARG A 214 17.27 -4.67 -12.50
C ARG A 214 17.81 -3.73 -13.58
N SER A 215 17.11 -3.58 -14.69
CA SER A 215 17.47 -2.69 -15.79
C SER A 215 16.99 -1.26 -15.54
N GLY A 216 15.85 -1.11 -14.86
CA GLY A 216 15.18 0.19 -14.71
C GLY A 216 14.43 0.64 -15.94
N VAL A 217 14.33 -0.21 -16.95
CA VAL A 217 13.48 0.06 -18.11
C VAL A 217 12.03 0.05 -17.66
N ALA A 218 11.26 1.05 -18.09
CA ALA A 218 9.88 1.26 -17.69
C ALA A 218 8.98 1.60 -18.88
N CYS A 219 7.69 1.36 -18.71
CA CYS A 219 6.62 1.76 -19.63
C CYS A 219 5.36 2.04 -18.81
N SER A 220 4.37 2.68 -19.42
CA SER A 220 3.04 2.82 -18.82
C SER A 220 1.96 2.26 -19.72
N PHE A 221 0.92 1.71 -19.09
CA PHE A 221 -0.28 1.22 -19.74
C PHE A 221 -1.41 2.20 -19.46
N ASP A 222 -2.07 2.60 -20.54
CA ASP A 222 -3.23 3.48 -20.52
C ASP A 222 -4.50 2.63 -20.73
N PRO A 223 -5.37 2.49 -19.71
CA PRO A 223 -6.58 1.67 -19.81
C PRO A 223 -7.66 2.26 -20.72
N GLU A 224 -7.63 3.55 -21.02
CA GLU A 224 -8.60 4.19 -21.92
C GLU A 224 -8.27 3.84 -23.37
N THR A 225 -7.00 3.96 -23.75
CA THR A 225 -6.51 3.60 -25.09
C THR A 225 -6.18 2.11 -25.24
N LYS A 226 -6.10 1.37 -24.12
CA LYS A 226 -5.72 -0.05 -24.04
C LYS A 226 -4.35 -0.34 -24.65
N SER A 227 -3.45 0.63 -24.53
CA SER A 227 -2.14 0.62 -25.18
C SER A 227 -0.99 0.95 -24.23
N TRP A 228 0.22 0.56 -24.63
CA TRP A 228 1.45 0.87 -23.91
C TRP A 228 2.12 2.12 -24.46
N THR A 229 2.69 2.91 -23.56
CA THR A 229 3.57 4.02 -23.92
C THR A 229 5.00 3.54 -24.17
N LYS A 230 5.82 4.44 -24.72
CA LYS A 230 7.21 4.18 -25.04
C LYS A 230 8.08 4.00 -23.78
N LEU A 231 9.27 3.45 -24.04
CA LEU A 231 10.32 3.19 -23.07
C LEU A 231 10.73 4.44 -22.27
N LEU A 232 10.79 4.29 -20.95
CA LEU A 232 11.40 5.21 -20.00
C LEU A 232 12.60 4.51 -19.35
N GLU A 233 13.74 5.19 -19.22
CA GLU A 233 14.89 4.65 -18.51
C GLU A 233 14.99 5.26 -17.10
N LEU A 234 14.72 4.45 -16.07
CA LEU A 234 14.80 4.86 -14.67
C LEU A 234 16.24 4.73 -14.14
N CYS A 235 17.11 5.59 -14.66
CA CYS A 235 18.52 5.62 -14.32
C CYS A 235 18.94 7.02 -13.83
N PRO A 236 18.82 7.31 -12.52
CA PRO A 236 19.36 8.55 -11.96
C PRO A 236 20.88 8.52 -12.12
N GLY A 237 21.41 9.44 -12.93
CA GLY A 237 22.84 9.51 -13.22
C GLY A 237 23.69 9.63 -11.96
N GLY A 238 24.84 8.95 -11.94
CA GLY A 238 25.84 9.08 -10.86
C GLY A 238 25.78 8.03 -9.75
N CYS A 239 24.80 7.11 -9.75
CA CYS A 239 24.70 6.02 -8.77
C CYS A 239 24.55 4.65 -9.44
N ARG A 240 25.27 3.64 -8.95
CA ARG A 240 25.08 2.25 -9.36
C ARG A 240 23.86 1.69 -8.62
N LEU A 241 22.78 1.43 -9.35
CA LEU A 241 21.57 0.81 -8.82
C LEU A 241 21.50 -0.66 -9.21
N TYR A 242 21.24 -1.51 -8.23
CA TYR A 242 21.05 -2.94 -8.44
C TYR A 242 19.58 -3.29 -8.69
N SER A 243 18.66 -2.68 -7.93
CA SER A 243 17.22 -2.96 -8.00
C SER A 243 16.45 -1.67 -7.81
N ARG A 244 15.34 -1.51 -8.53
CA ARG A 244 14.48 -0.32 -8.51
C ARG A 244 13.07 -0.72 -8.17
N SER A 245 12.37 0.12 -7.44
CA SER A 245 10.95 -0.05 -7.14
C SER A 245 10.26 1.30 -7.23
N ILE A 246 9.05 1.32 -7.77
CA ILE A 246 8.29 2.53 -8.06
C ILE A 246 6.99 2.55 -7.28
N GLY A 247 6.49 3.75 -7.02
CA GLY A 247 5.20 3.99 -6.39
C GLY A 247 4.80 5.45 -6.57
N PHE A 248 3.62 5.83 -6.08
CA PHE A 248 3.17 7.22 -6.10
C PHE A 248 3.14 7.80 -4.70
N SER A 249 3.66 9.03 -4.57
CA SER A 249 3.42 9.88 -3.40
C SER A 249 2.69 11.13 -3.87
N GLY A 250 1.45 11.28 -3.41
CA GLY A 250 0.48 12.18 -4.04
C GLY A 250 0.36 11.90 -5.54
N GLU A 251 0.62 12.92 -6.36
CA GLU A 251 0.60 12.82 -7.83
C GLU A 251 2.00 12.57 -8.42
N SER A 252 3.04 12.48 -7.58
CA SER A 252 4.42 12.32 -8.05
C SER A 252 4.81 10.85 -8.09
N LEU A 253 5.29 10.41 -9.26
CA LEU A 253 5.97 9.11 -9.38
C LEU A 253 7.29 9.19 -8.59
N ILE A 254 7.48 8.24 -7.69
CA ILE A 254 8.70 8.11 -6.91
C ILE A 254 9.34 6.75 -7.18
N MET A 255 10.66 6.72 -7.05
CA MET A 255 11.45 5.52 -7.21
C MET A 255 12.36 5.34 -6.00
N ALA A 256 12.38 4.13 -5.44
CA ALA A 256 13.42 3.65 -4.56
C ALA A 256 14.43 2.82 -5.34
N GLY A 257 15.71 3.02 -5.06
CA GLY A 257 16.79 2.25 -5.66
C GLY A 257 17.71 1.68 -4.59
N ILE A 258 17.99 0.38 -4.67
CA ILE A 258 19.06 -0.25 -3.90
C ILE A 258 20.38 0.17 -4.55
N THR A 259 21.17 0.92 -3.82
CA THR A 259 22.50 1.37 -4.24
C THR A 259 23.55 0.29 -3.99
N GLY A 260 24.60 0.25 -4.82
CA GLY A 260 25.71 -0.69 -4.69
C GLY A 260 25.63 -1.85 -5.68
N GLY A 261 26.22 -2.99 -5.31
CA GLY A 261 26.17 -4.23 -6.09
C GLY A 261 25.23 -5.26 -5.47
N GLU A 262 24.86 -6.29 -6.23
CA GLU A 262 24.02 -7.40 -5.78
C GLU A 262 24.56 -8.05 -4.49
N ASP A 263 25.86 -8.33 -4.45
CA ASP A 263 26.52 -8.98 -3.31
C ASP A 263 26.83 -8.02 -2.16
N ASN A 264 26.76 -6.70 -2.41
CA ASN A 264 27.12 -5.68 -1.43
C ASN A 264 26.27 -4.42 -1.60
N PRO A 265 24.98 -4.47 -1.19
CA PRO A 265 24.11 -3.32 -1.22
C PRO A 265 24.56 -2.30 -0.16
N THR A 266 24.71 -1.04 -0.56
CA THR A 266 25.29 0.02 0.28
C THR A 266 24.24 0.86 1.01
N GLY A 267 23.02 0.90 0.48
CA GLY A 267 21.92 1.70 1.02
C GLY A 267 20.73 1.76 0.06
N ILE A 268 19.72 2.54 0.43
CA ILE A 268 18.54 2.81 -0.40
C ILE A 268 18.40 4.33 -0.56
N GLU A 269 18.10 4.77 -1.76
CA GLU A 269 17.83 6.18 -2.07
C GLU A 269 16.47 6.34 -2.73
N LEU A 270 15.83 7.49 -2.48
CA LEU A 270 14.54 7.87 -3.04
C LEU A 270 14.70 9.03 -4.01
N TRP A 271 14.03 8.94 -5.15
CA TRP A 271 13.96 10.00 -6.16
C TRP A 271 12.53 10.26 -6.59
N LYS A 272 12.24 11.52 -6.86
CA LYS A 272 11.06 11.93 -7.62
C LYS A 272 11.40 11.81 -9.10
N VAL A 273 10.54 11.12 -9.85
CA VAL A 273 10.68 10.93 -11.29
C VAL A 273 9.83 11.98 -12.00
N ILE A 274 10.48 12.82 -12.80
CA ILE A 274 9.84 13.85 -13.60
C ILE A 274 9.89 13.38 -15.05
N VAL A 275 8.75 12.97 -15.59
CA VAL A 275 8.59 12.57 -16.99
C VAL A 275 8.12 13.78 -17.78
N SER A 276 8.83 14.13 -18.87
CA SER A 276 8.44 15.22 -19.75
C SER A 276 7.47 14.73 -20.83
N ASP A 277 6.36 15.42 -21.02
CA ASP A 277 5.41 15.16 -22.12
C ASP A 277 6.03 15.44 -23.50
N GLU A 278 6.99 16.37 -23.58
CA GLU A 278 7.65 16.78 -24.83
C GLU A 278 8.77 15.82 -25.27
N SER A 279 9.38 15.12 -24.30
CA SER A 279 10.47 14.17 -24.53
C SER A 279 10.31 12.96 -23.60
N PRO A 280 9.38 12.03 -23.90
CA PRO A 280 9.07 10.89 -23.04
C PRO A 280 10.22 9.86 -22.92
N MET A 281 11.39 10.12 -23.51
CA MET A 281 12.61 9.33 -23.32
C MET A 281 13.50 9.91 -22.19
N ASP A 282 13.33 11.19 -21.82
CA ASP A 282 14.21 11.90 -20.90
C ASP A 282 13.53 12.11 -19.55
N ALA A 283 13.63 11.11 -18.67
CA ALA A 283 13.24 11.25 -17.28
C ALA A 283 14.28 12.06 -16.51
N ARG A 284 13.84 13.05 -15.72
CA ARG A 284 14.69 13.75 -14.74
C ARG A 284 14.43 13.22 -13.35
N PHE A 285 15.47 13.22 -12.54
CA PHE A 285 15.42 12.69 -11.18
C PHE A 285 15.79 13.78 -10.18
N GLU A 286 14.89 14.05 -9.25
CA GLU A 286 15.17 14.90 -8.10
C GLU A 286 15.37 14.02 -6.88
N SER A 287 16.51 14.14 -6.20
CA SER A 287 16.76 13.37 -4.98
C SER A 287 15.80 13.82 -3.88
N ILE A 288 15.06 12.86 -3.33
CA ILE A 288 14.18 13.06 -2.17
C ILE A 288 15.00 12.87 -0.89
N GLY A 289 15.85 11.85 -0.85
CA GLY A 289 16.79 11.60 0.24
C GLY A 289 17.24 10.14 0.34
N SER A 290 18.33 9.92 1.09
CA SER A 290 18.91 8.60 1.33
C SER A 290 18.43 8.01 2.66
N MET A 291 18.25 6.68 2.71
CA MET A 291 17.91 5.96 3.91
C MET A 291 19.08 5.98 4.91
N PRO A 292 18.86 6.37 6.19
CA PRO A 292 19.89 6.34 7.21
C PRO A 292 20.45 4.93 7.41
N ARG A 293 21.76 4.83 7.67
CA ARG A 293 22.44 3.55 7.81
C ARG A 293 21.80 2.65 8.88
N ALA A 294 21.37 3.22 10.01
CA ALA A 294 20.69 2.48 11.07
C ALA A 294 19.38 1.83 10.60
N CYS A 295 18.59 2.52 9.75
CA CYS A 295 17.37 1.95 9.17
C CYS A 295 17.70 0.84 8.17
N PHE A 296 18.71 1.06 7.32
CA PHE A 296 19.15 0.07 6.33
C PHE A 296 19.65 -1.22 6.99
N ASP A 297 20.42 -1.12 8.08
CA ASP A 297 20.93 -2.27 8.82
C ASP A 297 19.81 -3.08 9.51
N LYS A 298 18.75 -2.40 9.96
CA LYS A 298 17.53 -3.05 10.51
C LYS A 298 16.68 -3.71 9.42
N LEU A 299 16.55 -3.06 8.26
CA LEU A 299 15.81 -3.59 7.10
C LEU A 299 16.42 -4.89 6.56
N ARG A 300 17.74 -4.91 6.33
CA ARG A 300 18.45 -6.08 5.80
C ARG A 300 18.74 -7.16 6.84
N ARG A 301 18.44 -6.88 8.12
CA ARG A 301 18.88 -7.62 9.31
C ARG A 301 20.40 -7.84 9.30
N ALA A 302 21.13 -6.99 10.02
CA ALA A 302 22.60 -6.98 10.01
C ALA A 302 23.27 -8.36 10.21
N ASP A 303 22.62 -9.30 10.89
CA ASP A 303 23.10 -10.67 11.14
C ASP A 303 22.71 -11.71 10.05
N SER A 304 22.11 -11.28 8.94
CA SER A 304 21.76 -12.13 7.79
C SER A 304 22.99 -12.41 6.93
N ASP A 305 23.21 -13.67 6.56
CA ASP A 305 24.22 -14.09 5.59
C ASP A 305 23.85 -13.70 4.14
N TRP A 306 22.59 -13.32 3.88
CA TRP A 306 22.08 -13.02 2.55
C TRP A 306 21.96 -11.50 2.32
N PRO A 307 22.43 -10.98 1.17
CA PRO A 307 22.30 -9.56 0.84
C PRO A 307 20.85 -9.19 0.51
N LEU A 308 20.50 -7.92 0.75
CA LEU A 308 19.22 -7.35 0.34
C LEU A 308 19.18 -7.21 -1.18
N THR A 309 18.44 -8.07 -1.85
CA THR A 309 18.38 -8.11 -3.33
C THR A 309 17.17 -7.39 -3.92
N THR A 310 16.06 -7.32 -3.18
CA THR A 310 14.84 -6.66 -3.63
C THR A 310 14.09 -6.14 -2.43
N ILE A 311 13.32 -5.07 -2.66
CA ILE A 311 12.43 -4.49 -1.67
C ILE A 311 11.00 -4.59 -2.17
N THR A 312 10.07 -4.68 -1.23
CA THR A 312 8.69 -4.28 -1.47
C THR A 312 8.57 -2.81 -1.13
N PHE A 313 7.97 -2.05 -2.03
CA PHE A 313 7.89 -0.61 -1.95
C PHE A 313 6.43 -0.18 -1.96
N ASN A 314 5.93 0.24 -0.80
CA ASN A 314 4.54 0.60 -0.60
C ASN A 314 4.41 2.11 -0.40
N ALA A 315 4.02 2.84 -1.45
CA ALA A 315 3.90 4.29 -1.44
C ALA A 315 2.44 4.72 -1.63
N VAL A 316 1.91 5.44 -0.65
CA VAL A 316 0.55 5.99 -0.66
C VAL A 316 0.60 7.36 0.02
N GLY A 317 -0.13 8.35 -0.52
CA GLY A 317 -0.15 9.69 0.06
C GLY A 317 1.26 10.25 0.26
N ASP A 318 1.57 10.67 1.49
CA ASP A 318 2.87 11.24 1.87
C ASP A 318 3.80 10.21 2.54
N MET A 319 3.42 8.93 2.56
CA MET A 319 4.19 7.88 3.24
C MET A 319 4.70 6.82 2.28
N VAL A 320 5.88 6.32 2.62
CA VAL A 320 6.52 5.20 1.95
C VAL A 320 6.88 4.16 3.00
N TYR A 321 6.49 2.92 2.78
CA TYR A 321 6.86 1.76 3.59
C TYR A 321 7.72 0.81 2.77
N ILE A 322 8.89 0.46 3.31
CA ILE A 322 9.88 -0.38 2.65
C ILE A 322 10.14 -1.58 3.55
N HIS A 323 10.04 -2.77 2.99
CA HIS A 323 10.48 -4.00 3.64
C HIS A 323 11.24 -4.88 2.66
N ASP A 324 12.06 -5.78 3.18
CA ASP A 324 12.71 -6.80 2.37
C ASP A 324 11.64 -7.74 1.79
N ALA A 325 11.71 -8.02 0.49
CA ALA A 325 10.73 -8.88 -0.17
C ALA A 325 10.98 -10.38 0.11
N ALA A 326 12.11 -10.76 0.71
CA ALA A 326 12.36 -12.13 1.14
C ALA A 326 11.43 -12.53 2.31
N GLU A 327 11.02 -13.80 2.37
CA GLU A 327 10.04 -14.34 3.34
C GLU A 327 10.47 -14.19 4.81
N ASN A 328 11.75 -13.92 5.08
CA ASN A 328 12.30 -13.68 6.41
C ASN A 328 12.79 -12.23 6.57
N GLY A 329 12.18 -11.23 5.93
CA GLY A 329 12.65 -9.84 5.93
C GLY A 329 12.89 -9.24 7.33
N GLY A 330 13.76 -8.23 7.42
CA GLY A 330 14.05 -7.49 8.65
C GLY A 330 12.89 -6.59 9.11
N GLU A 331 13.21 -5.49 9.80
CA GLU A 331 12.18 -4.53 10.21
C GLU A 331 11.63 -3.74 9.02
N ILE A 332 10.39 -3.26 9.14
CA ILE A 332 9.79 -2.37 8.13
C ILE A 332 10.31 -0.95 8.37
N VAL A 333 10.73 -0.27 7.31
CA VAL A 333 11.19 1.12 7.38
C VAL A 333 10.15 2.02 6.73
N ALA A 334 9.75 3.08 7.43
CA ALA A 334 8.83 4.09 6.91
C ALA A 334 9.57 5.41 6.64
N ALA A 335 9.21 6.08 5.55
CA ALA A 335 9.62 7.43 5.22
C ALA A 335 8.39 8.33 5.03
N GLU A 336 8.48 9.53 5.57
CA GLU A 336 7.49 10.60 5.37
C GLU A 336 8.07 11.64 4.41
N ILE A 337 7.32 11.95 3.36
CA ILE A 337 7.68 12.89 2.30
C ILE A 337 6.73 14.09 2.41
N GLU A 338 7.27 15.29 2.60
CA GLU A 338 6.49 16.53 2.65
C GLU A 338 7.04 17.53 1.65
N GLY A 339 6.16 18.13 0.83
CA GLY A 339 6.59 19.08 -0.19
C GLY A 339 7.60 18.49 -1.20
N GLY A 340 7.55 17.18 -1.44
CA GLY A 340 8.47 16.47 -2.33
C GLY A 340 9.87 16.22 -1.74
N LYS A 341 10.09 16.50 -0.46
CA LYS A 341 11.35 16.22 0.24
C LYS A 341 11.13 15.24 1.38
N LEU A 342 12.17 14.47 1.67
CA LEU A 342 12.20 13.60 2.83
C LEU A 342 12.15 14.43 4.12
N CYS A 343 11.18 14.13 4.99
CA CYS A 343 11.07 14.74 6.31
C CYS A 343 11.59 13.83 7.41
N LYS A 344 11.17 12.56 7.42
CA LYS A 344 11.47 11.64 8.53
C LYS A 344 11.62 10.21 8.03
N TRP A 345 12.67 9.53 8.49
CA TRP A 345 12.77 8.08 8.47
C TRP A 345 12.47 7.53 9.86
N ARG A 346 11.80 6.38 9.91
CA ARG A 346 11.62 5.61 11.14
C ARG A 346 11.64 4.13 10.83
N THR A 347 12.14 3.34 11.78
CA THR A 347 12.00 1.89 11.72
C THR A 347 10.85 1.46 12.59
N LEU A 348 9.97 0.65 12.04
CA LEU A 348 8.85 0.07 12.73
C LEU A 348 9.30 -1.26 13.33
N PRO A 349 9.11 -1.49 14.65
CA PRO A 349 9.43 -2.77 15.24
C PRO A 349 8.66 -3.88 14.51
N ASN A 350 9.32 -5.01 14.30
CA ASN A 350 8.71 -6.12 13.56
C ASN A 350 7.43 -6.58 14.28
N ALA A 351 6.29 -6.45 13.61
CA ALA A 351 5.01 -6.89 14.14
C ALA A 351 4.92 -8.41 14.32
N ASP A 352 5.84 -9.20 13.75
CA ASP A 352 5.91 -10.63 14.00
C ASP A 352 6.22 -10.95 15.48
N ALA A 353 7.00 -10.08 16.15
CA ALA A 353 7.19 -10.16 17.59
C ALA A 353 5.89 -9.89 18.38
N ILE A 354 4.94 -9.17 17.75
CA ILE A 354 3.62 -8.84 18.32
C ILE A 354 2.62 -9.97 18.02
N LEU A 355 2.69 -10.57 16.82
CA LEU A 355 1.78 -11.63 16.38
C LEU A 355 2.07 -12.99 17.04
N ASN A 356 3.28 -13.25 17.57
CA ASN A 356 3.61 -14.48 18.31
C ASN A 356 3.24 -15.79 17.56
N LYS A 357 3.28 -15.77 16.22
CA LYS A 357 2.93 -16.92 15.39
C LYS A 357 4.17 -17.61 14.83
N SER A 358 4.16 -18.94 14.79
CA SER A 358 5.23 -19.69 14.14
C SER A 358 5.18 -19.47 12.63
N HIS A 359 6.25 -18.90 12.07
CA HIS A 359 6.41 -18.61 10.64
C HIS A 359 6.26 -19.83 9.70
N ALA A 360 6.33 -21.05 10.24
CA ALA A 360 6.34 -22.25 9.41
C ALA A 360 5.03 -22.50 8.64
N ALA A 361 3.90 -21.91 9.06
CA ALA A 361 2.58 -22.21 8.50
C ALA A 361 1.83 -21.00 7.91
N GLU A 362 2.35 -19.77 8.08
CA GLU A 362 1.67 -18.55 7.65
C GLU A 362 2.64 -17.62 6.91
N ARG A 363 2.17 -17.03 5.81
CA ARG A 363 2.85 -15.95 5.07
C ARG A 363 2.29 -14.60 5.49
N VAL A 364 3.15 -13.59 5.51
CA VAL A 364 2.75 -12.18 5.74
C VAL A 364 2.50 -11.50 4.39
N ILE A 365 1.42 -10.71 4.33
CA ILE A 365 1.06 -9.86 3.20
C ILE A 365 1.00 -8.43 3.72
N VAL A 366 1.72 -7.54 3.07
CA VAL A 366 1.80 -6.13 3.45
C VAL A 366 1.00 -5.30 2.46
N ALA A 367 0.16 -4.39 2.99
CA ALA A 367 -0.58 -3.41 2.21
C ALA A 367 -0.55 -2.07 2.94
N CYS A 368 -0.85 -0.97 2.26
CA CYS A 368 -1.09 0.31 2.91
C CYS A 368 -2.22 1.07 2.23
N SER A 369 -2.95 1.87 2.99
CA SER A 369 -4.11 2.58 2.48
C SER A 369 -4.34 3.89 3.21
N ASN A 370 -4.97 4.84 2.52
CA ASN A 370 -5.49 6.04 3.14
C ASN A 370 -6.75 5.67 3.93
N VAL A 371 -6.68 5.75 5.26
CA VAL A 371 -7.82 5.47 6.13
C VAL A 371 -8.52 6.77 6.48
N GLY A 372 -9.75 6.93 5.99
CA GLY A 372 -10.63 8.02 6.34
C GLY A 372 -11.60 7.66 7.46
N PHE A 373 -12.25 8.68 8.02
CA PHE A 373 -13.28 8.48 9.05
C PHE A 373 -14.47 7.65 8.56
N SER A 374 -14.83 7.78 7.27
CA SER A 374 -15.86 6.96 6.63
C SER A 374 -15.47 5.47 6.58
N ASP A 375 -14.21 5.18 6.29
CA ASP A 375 -13.70 3.80 6.23
C ASP A 375 -13.70 3.18 7.61
N LEU A 376 -13.35 3.95 8.64
CA LEU A 376 -13.42 3.51 10.03
C LEU A 376 -14.86 3.17 10.44
N LYS A 377 -15.82 4.05 10.12
CA LYS A 377 -17.25 3.79 10.35
C LYS A 377 -17.74 2.56 9.58
N PHE A 378 -17.26 2.35 8.36
CA PHE A 378 -17.56 1.16 7.58
C PHE A 378 -16.98 -0.09 8.24
N ALA A 379 -15.74 -0.04 8.75
CA ALA A 379 -15.09 -1.14 9.44
C ALA A 379 -15.84 -1.56 10.71
N PHE A 380 -16.24 -0.60 11.55
CA PHE A 380 -17.05 -0.90 12.74
C PHE A 380 -18.40 -1.54 12.40
N LYS A 381 -19.07 -1.07 11.34
CA LYS A 381 -20.33 -1.67 10.86
C LYS A 381 -20.15 -3.12 10.37
N ASN A 382 -18.98 -3.46 9.87
CA ASN A 382 -18.61 -4.82 9.45
C ASN A 382 -17.98 -5.64 10.58
N ASN A 383 -18.17 -5.22 11.83
CA ASN A 383 -17.70 -5.89 13.04
C ASN A 383 -16.18 -6.10 13.12
N LEU A 384 -15.41 -5.17 12.54
CA LEU A 384 -13.98 -5.06 12.80
C LEU A 384 -13.79 -4.38 14.16
N SER A 385 -13.09 -5.05 15.07
CA SER A 385 -12.68 -4.47 16.35
C SER A 385 -11.18 -4.20 16.38
N PHE A 386 -10.80 -3.21 17.19
CA PHE A 386 -9.44 -2.72 17.33
C PHE A 386 -9.02 -2.93 18.78
N SER A 387 -7.89 -3.59 19.00
CA SER A 387 -7.30 -3.75 20.33
C SER A 387 -5.83 -3.36 20.30
N THR A 388 -5.44 -2.50 21.25
CA THR A 388 -4.04 -2.09 21.47
C THR A 388 -3.30 -3.06 22.38
#